data_AF-A0A970RWV6-F1
#
_entry.id   AF-A0A970RWV6-F1
#
_cell.length_a   1.000
_cell.length_b   1.000
_cell.length_c   1.000
_cell.angle_alpha   90.00
_cell.angle_beta   90.00
_cell.angle_gamma   90.00
#
_symmetry.space_group_name_H-M   'P 1'
#
loop_
_entity.id
_entity.type
_entity.pdbx_description
1 polymer ?
#
loop_
_entity_poly.entity_id
_entity_poly.type
_entity_poly.pdbx_seq_one_letter_code
_entity_poly.pdbx_strand_id
1 'polypeptide(L)'
;MAVKKLLKPWPRRLLLLRISKFAIAITLALSIIVVGLSIYMNNVGNFIISVEKTERLAISLSENNDFVSNATSILYAKGMTDITNATYANIPDDIDKMGFGLHGDTQNRRYWAYTFALKNTSPIDISYSMTMTINQVYKNVDGALRVMLIRDGERTIYAKRDAQGNPVSYTENPPVGMKVLYDTEPFVDDRLICTTFTPVLKESQTVIYTVVMWLEGFDEDCVDDIKGGAIRITMNFKAS
;
A
#
# COMPACT_ATOMS: atom_id res chain seq x y z
N MET A 1 48.92 -36.85 57.45
CA MET A 1 47.96 -37.44 56.49
C MET A 1 46.80 -36.47 56.32
N ALA A 2 46.71 -35.77 55.19
CA ALA A 2 45.58 -34.90 54.88
C ALA A 2 45.29 -34.96 53.38
N VAL A 3 44.26 -35.72 53.01
CA VAL A 3 43.80 -35.84 51.62
C VAL A 3 42.99 -34.59 51.28
N LYS A 4 43.59 -33.65 50.55
CA LYS A 4 42.83 -32.58 49.87
C LYS A 4 42.01 -33.23 48.76
N LYS A 5 40.71 -33.45 48.97
CA LYS A 5 39.77 -33.84 47.91
C LYS A 5 39.69 -32.72 46.87
N LEU A 6 40.31 -32.93 45.71
CA LEU A 6 40.08 -32.14 44.51
C LEU A 6 38.66 -32.41 44.01
N LEU A 7 37.69 -31.58 44.42
CA LEU A 7 36.34 -31.60 43.85
C LEU A 7 36.41 -31.19 42.36
N LYS A 8 36.24 -32.16 41.46
CA LYS A 8 36.24 -32.01 40.00
C LYS A 8 35.21 -30.95 39.52
N PRO A 9 35.46 -30.17 38.45
CA PRO A 9 34.57 -29.11 37.92
C PRO A 9 33.26 -29.62 37.25
N TRP A 10 32.90 -30.88 37.47
CA TRP A 10 31.76 -31.58 36.88
C TRP A 10 30.36 -30.97 37.16
N PRO A 11 30.02 -30.44 38.35
CA PRO A 11 28.68 -29.92 38.59
C PRO A 11 28.39 -28.62 37.82
N ARG A 12 29.41 -27.77 37.58
CA ARG A 12 29.27 -26.56 36.75
C ARG A 12 28.98 -26.93 35.29
N ARG A 13 29.63 -27.96 34.75
CA ARG A 13 29.37 -28.47 33.39
C ARG A 13 27.95 -29.05 33.25
N LEU A 14 27.48 -29.81 34.25
CA LEU A 14 26.12 -30.35 34.26
C LEU A 14 25.04 -29.25 34.37
N LEU A 15 25.28 -28.22 35.20
CA LEU A 15 24.41 -27.06 35.30
C LEU A 15 24.37 -26.28 33.98
N LEU A 16 25.53 -26.01 33.38
CA LEU A 16 25.63 -25.36 32.07
C LEU A 16 24.88 -26.16 31.00
N LEU A 17 25.03 -27.48 30.95
CA LEU A 17 24.30 -28.33 30.00
C LEU A 17 22.78 -28.26 30.19
N ARG A 18 22.28 -28.18 31.43
CA ARG A 18 20.85 -27.99 31.72
C ARG A 18 20.37 -26.62 31.24
N ILE A 19 21.11 -25.56 31.58
CA ILE A 19 20.80 -24.19 31.14
C ILE A 19 20.82 -24.10 29.61
N SER A 20 21.81 -24.70 28.95
CA SER A 20 21.91 -24.73 27.49
C SER A 20 20.71 -25.42 26.83
N LYS A 21 20.20 -26.52 27.40
CA LYS A 21 18.98 -27.18 26.88
C LYS A 21 17.76 -26.26 26.96
N PHE A 22 17.58 -25.57 28.08
CA PHE A 22 16.50 -24.59 28.21
C PHE A 22 16.69 -23.39 27.27
N ALA A 23 17.92 -22.88 27.14
CA ALA A 23 18.23 -21.78 26.23
C ALA A 23 17.96 -22.16 24.75
N ILE A 24 18.33 -23.38 24.33
CA ILE A 24 18.03 -23.90 22.99
C ILE A 24 16.52 -24.02 22.78
N ALA A 25 15.79 -24.58 23.76
CA ALA A 25 14.33 -24.73 23.67
C ALA A 25 13.62 -23.37 23.58
N ILE A 26 14.05 -22.39 24.37
CA ILE A 26 13.52 -21.03 24.35
C ILE A 26 13.82 -20.34 23.02
N THR A 27 15.05 -20.47 22.52
CA THR A 27 15.45 -19.90 21.22
C THR A 27 14.62 -20.51 20.09
N LEU A 28 14.41 -21.83 20.10
CA LEU A 28 13.58 -22.50 19.10
C LEU A 28 12.12 -22.02 19.16
N ALA A 29 11.56 -21.88 20.37
CA ALA A 29 10.20 -21.36 20.55
C ALA A 29 10.07 -19.92 20.03
N LEU A 30 11.04 -19.05 20.34
CA LEU A 30 11.07 -17.68 19.83
C LEU A 30 11.16 -17.65 18.30
N SER A 31 11.99 -18.49 17.69
CA SER A 31 12.09 -18.59 16.22
C SER A 31 10.76 -18.99 15.58
N ILE A 32 10.02 -19.93 16.17
CA ILE A 32 8.69 -20.33 15.68
C ILE A 32 7.71 -19.14 15.73
N ILE A 33 7.73 -18.37 16.82
CA ILE A 33 6.88 -17.17 16.96
C ILE A 33 7.25 -16.13 15.89
N VAL A 34 8.55 -15.85 15.68
CA VAL A 34 9.02 -14.89 14.66
C VAL A 34 8.58 -15.31 13.26
N VAL A 35 8.68 -16.60 12.93
CA VAL A 35 8.21 -17.13 11.64
C VAL A 35 6.69 -16.97 11.52
N GLY A 36 5.93 -17.30 12.56
CA GLY A 36 4.47 -17.12 12.57
C GLY A 36 4.05 -15.67 12.38
N LEU A 37 4.71 -14.73 13.07
CA LEU A 37 4.48 -13.29 12.90
C LEU A 37 4.85 -12.82 11.50
N SER A 38 5.97 -13.29 10.94
CA SER A 38 6.41 -12.94 9.58
C SER A 38 5.40 -13.39 8.52
N ILE A 39 4.86 -14.62 8.63
CA ILE A 39 3.80 -15.12 7.74
C ILE A 39 2.54 -14.26 7.86
N TYR A 40 2.10 -13.93 9.07
CA TYR A 40 0.93 -13.09 9.29
C TYR A 40 1.12 -11.68 8.69
N MET A 41 2.28 -11.06 8.95
CA MET A 41 2.59 -9.72 8.44
C MET A 41 2.70 -9.67 6.92
N ASN A 42 3.22 -10.72 6.28
CA ASN A 42 3.26 -10.83 4.83
C ASN A 42 1.87 -10.94 4.17
N ASN A 43 0.85 -11.33 4.94
CA ASN A 43 -0.53 -11.48 4.45
C ASN A 43 -1.39 -10.22 4.62
N VAL A 44 -0.91 -9.21 5.36
CA VAL A 44 -1.61 -7.91 5.45
C VAL A 44 -1.23 -7.10 4.21
N GLY A 45 -2.21 -6.80 3.36
CA GLY A 45 -2.01 -5.96 2.18
C GLY A 45 -1.38 -4.61 2.53
N ASN A 46 -0.51 -4.10 1.65
CA ASN A 46 0.10 -2.77 1.81
C ASN A 46 -0.83 -1.65 1.32
N PHE A 47 -1.90 -2.02 0.64
CA PHE A 47 -2.98 -1.13 0.24
C PHE A 47 -4.30 -1.74 0.71
N ILE A 48 -5.02 -1.01 1.56
CA ILE A 48 -6.29 -1.46 2.15
C ILE A 48 -7.39 -0.55 1.63
N ILE A 49 -8.47 -1.12 1.10
CA ILE A 49 -9.65 -0.35 0.70
C ILE A 49 -10.78 -0.73 1.63
N SER A 50 -11.45 0.22 2.26
CA SER A 50 -12.57 -0.07 3.17
C SER A 50 -13.76 0.84 2.95
N VAL A 51 -14.95 0.32 3.26
CA VAL A 51 -16.19 1.08 3.36
C VAL A 51 -16.54 1.23 4.84
N GLU A 52 -16.83 2.46 5.27
CA GLU A 52 -17.29 2.73 6.61
C GLU A 52 -18.62 2.00 6.86
N LYS A 53 -18.63 1.14 7.87
CA LYS A 53 -19.77 0.27 8.17
C LYS A 53 -20.85 1.05 8.90
N THR A 54 -21.93 1.38 8.21
CA THR A 54 -23.21 1.84 8.78
C THR A 54 -24.13 0.66 9.12
N GLU A 55 -25.25 0.89 9.83
CA GLU A 55 -26.23 -0.17 10.18
C GLU A 55 -26.77 -0.92 8.95
N ARG A 56 -26.77 -0.27 7.78
CA ARG A 56 -26.90 -0.89 6.46
C ARG A 56 -25.71 -0.46 5.63
N LEU A 57 -24.96 -1.40 5.05
CA LEU A 57 -23.91 -1.09 4.08
C LEU A 57 -24.57 -0.48 2.83
N ALA A 58 -24.54 0.85 2.71
CA ALA A 58 -25.07 1.55 1.55
C ALA A 58 -24.20 1.33 0.30
N ILE A 59 -22.93 0.98 0.51
CA ILE A 59 -21.95 0.73 -0.54
C ILE A 59 -21.23 -0.58 -0.26
N SER A 60 -20.91 -1.33 -1.32
CA SER A 60 -20.08 -2.53 -1.27
C SER A 60 -18.94 -2.47 -2.28
N LEU A 61 -17.89 -3.25 -2.03
CA LEU A 61 -16.71 -3.41 -2.88
C LEU A 61 -16.68 -4.81 -3.50
N SER A 62 -16.01 -4.95 -4.65
CA SER A 62 -15.66 -6.25 -5.23
C SER A 62 -14.44 -6.13 -6.17
N GLU A 63 -13.67 -7.21 -6.29
CA GLU A 63 -12.62 -7.39 -7.32
C GLU A 63 -13.20 -8.03 -8.60
N ASN A 64 -14.50 -7.93 -8.81
CA ASN A 64 -15.18 -8.30 -10.04
C ASN A 64 -16.55 -7.62 -10.08
N ASN A 65 -17.30 -7.84 -11.16
CA ASN A 65 -18.65 -7.31 -11.28
C ASN A 65 -19.73 -8.16 -10.58
N ASP A 66 -19.35 -9.23 -9.86
CA ASP A 66 -20.27 -10.07 -9.09
C ASP A 66 -20.37 -9.62 -7.63
N PHE A 67 -21.33 -8.74 -7.38
CA PHE A 67 -21.69 -8.28 -6.02
C PHE A 67 -22.66 -9.22 -5.29
N VAL A 68 -23.10 -10.32 -5.91
CA VAL A 68 -23.96 -11.30 -5.23
C VAL A 68 -23.09 -12.22 -4.38
N SER A 69 -21.99 -12.72 -4.95
CA SER A 69 -21.13 -13.69 -4.25
C SER A 69 -19.87 -13.07 -3.65
N ASN A 70 -19.42 -11.92 -4.17
CA ASN A 70 -18.10 -11.33 -3.80
C ASN A 70 -18.19 -9.92 -3.21
N ALA A 71 -19.38 -9.47 -2.80
CA ALA A 71 -19.51 -8.20 -2.10
C ALA A 71 -18.77 -8.23 -0.76
N THR A 72 -17.96 -7.20 -0.50
CA THR A 72 -17.22 -7.02 0.74
C THR A 72 -17.20 -5.56 1.17
N SER A 73 -16.94 -5.33 2.46
CA SER A 73 -16.68 -4.00 3.02
C SER A 73 -15.19 -3.65 3.04
N ILE A 74 -14.32 -4.61 2.74
CA ILE A 74 -12.87 -4.43 2.75
C ILE A 74 -12.19 -5.25 1.66
N LEU A 75 -11.21 -4.66 0.99
CA LEU A 75 -10.29 -5.31 0.06
C LEU A 75 -8.85 -5.12 0.54
N TYR A 76 -8.05 -6.17 0.39
CA TYR A 76 -6.63 -6.15 0.71
C TYR A 76 -5.84 -6.38 -0.57
N ALA A 77 -5.16 -5.34 -1.04
CA ALA A 77 -4.30 -5.45 -2.20
C ALA A 77 -2.85 -5.66 -1.76
N LYS A 78 -2.25 -6.73 -2.26
CA LYS A 78 -0.85 -7.07 -1.99
C LYS A 78 0.06 -6.03 -2.62
N GLY A 79 1.04 -5.53 -1.86
CA GLY A 79 2.07 -4.64 -2.40
C GLY A 79 3.04 -5.36 -3.33
N MET A 80 3.86 -4.57 -4.02
CA MET A 80 4.99 -5.07 -4.82
C MET A 80 6.31 -4.78 -4.10
N THR A 81 7.26 -5.70 -4.23
CA THR A 81 8.61 -5.56 -3.66
C THR A 81 9.59 -5.12 -4.74
N ASP A 82 10.66 -4.45 -4.32
CA ASP A 82 11.76 -4.03 -5.20
C ASP A 82 11.31 -3.21 -6.41
N ILE A 83 10.33 -2.32 -6.20
CA ILE A 83 9.91 -1.33 -7.20
C ILE A 83 11.13 -0.49 -7.59
N THR A 84 11.30 -0.30 -8.90
CA THR A 84 12.30 0.59 -9.48
C THR A 84 11.65 1.92 -9.85
N ASN A 85 12.46 2.95 -10.02
CA ASN A 85 11.96 4.22 -10.52
C ASN A 85 11.39 4.06 -11.94
N ALA A 86 10.40 4.89 -12.24
CA ALA A 86 9.69 4.91 -13.50
C ALA A 86 9.34 6.34 -13.86
N THR A 87 8.79 6.54 -15.05
CA THR A 87 8.11 7.78 -15.40
C THR A 87 6.72 7.46 -15.93
N TYR A 88 5.86 8.46 -16.06
CA TYR A 88 4.50 8.25 -16.56
C TYR A 88 4.45 7.51 -17.91
N ALA A 89 5.45 7.72 -18.78
CA ALA A 89 5.59 7.00 -20.05
C ALA A 89 5.82 5.47 -19.91
N ASN A 90 6.03 4.95 -18.70
CA ASN A 90 6.12 3.53 -18.43
C ASN A 90 4.79 2.90 -18.00
N ILE A 91 3.78 3.72 -17.75
CA ILE A 91 2.44 3.25 -17.38
C ILE A 91 1.65 3.00 -18.67
N PRO A 92 1.02 1.82 -18.84
CA PRO A 92 0.17 1.56 -19.99
C PRO A 92 -1.01 2.53 -20.07
N ASP A 93 -1.32 3.00 -21.28
CA ASP A 93 -2.45 3.92 -21.53
C ASP A 93 -3.82 3.29 -21.22
N ASP A 94 -3.90 1.96 -21.20
CA ASP A 94 -5.09 1.16 -20.94
C ASP A 94 -5.04 0.45 -19.58
N ILE A 95 -4.26 0.97 -18.63
CA ILE A 95 -4.08 0.36 -17.29
C ILE A 95 -5.42 0.11 -16.56
N ASP A 96 -6.43 0.97 -16.75
CA ASP A 96 -7.78 0.82 -16.20
C ASP A 96 -8.65 -0.26 -16.88
N LYS A 97 -8.13 -0.88 -17.95
CA LYS A 97 -8.83 -1.90 -18.76
C LYS A 97 -8.16 -3.27 -18.69
N MET A 98 -7.11 -3.42 -17.90
CA MET A 98 -6.35 -4.69 -17.75
C MET A 98 -7.04 -5.73 -16.86
N GLY A 99 -8.23 -5.42 -16.34
CA GLY A 99 -9.02 -6.30 -15.47
C GLY A 99 -9.00 -5.87 -14.01
N PHE A 100 -9.75 -6.61 -13.19
CA PHE A 100 -9.84 -6.37 -11.75
C PHE A 100 -8.68 -6.99 -10.96
N GLY A 101 -8.49 -6.54 -9.72
CA GLY A 101 -7.42 -6.98 -8.85
C GLY A 101 -6.07 -6.36 -9.21
N LEU A 102 -4.99 -7.02 -8.79
CA LEU A 102 -3.61 -6.55 -8.97
C LEU A 102 -3.09 -6.82 -10.39
N HIS A 103 -2.59 -5.78 -11.06
CA HIS A 103 -2.01 -5.87 -12.41
C HIS A 103 -0.83 -4.89 -12.59
N GLY A 104 0.06 -4.83 -11.60
CA GLY A 104 1.32 -4.09 -11.68
C GLY A 104 2.36 -4.70 -12.65
N ASP A 105 3.41 -3.95 -12.97
CA ASP A 105 4.51 -4.43 -13.82
C ASP A 105 5.39 -5.45 -13.10
N THR A 106 5.12 -6.73 -13.34
CA THR A 106 5.88 -7.83 -12.73
C THR A 106 7.26 -8.04 -13.36
N GLN A 107 7.53 -7.49 -14.55
CA GLN A 107 8.77 -7.73 -15.28
C GLN A 107 9.84 -6.69 -14.94
N ASN A 108 9.50 -5.40 -15.07
CA ASN A 108 10.45 -4.31 -14.78
C ASN A 108 10.21 -3.66 -13.42
N ARG A 109 9.11 -4.01 -12.72
CA ARG A 109 8.78 -3.49 -11.37
C ARG A 109 8.68 -1.96 -11.36
N ARG A 110 8.09 -1.37 -12.39
CA ARG A 110 8.00 0.09 -12.55
C ARG A 110 6.78 0.72 -11.92
N TYR A 111 5.70 -0.03 -11.77
CA TYR A 111 4.47 0.46 -11.18
C TYR A 111 3.69 -0.65 -10.51
N TRP A 112 2.87 -0.25 -9.55
CA TRP A 112 1.84 -1.06 -8.92
C TRP A 112 0.47 -0.54 -9.37
N ALA A 113 -0.46 -1.43 -9.69
CA ALA A 113 -1.80 -1.03 -10.13
C ALA A 113 -2.85 -2.02 -9.63
N TYR A 114 -4.01 -1.49 -9.21
CA TYR A 114 -5.09 -2.30 -8.65
C TYR A 114 -6.46 -1.73 -9.02
N THR A 115 -7.34 -2.59 -9.53
CA THR A 115 -8.69 -2.21 -10.01
C THR A 115 -9.76 -2.92 -9.21
N PHE A 116 -10.77 -2.19 -8.76
CA PHE A 116 -11.91 -2.71 -8.03
C PHE A 116 -13.19 -1.97 -8.39
N ALA A 117 -14.32 -2.58 -8.09
CA ALA A 117 -15.63 -2.01 -8.27
C ALA A 117 -16.20 -1.55 -6.93
N LEU A 118 -16.88 -0.40 -6.94
CA LEU A 118 -17.66 0.15 -5.84
C LEU A 118 -19.12 0.22 -6.29
N LYS A 119 -20.05 -0.42 -5.57
CA LYS A 119 -21.47 -0.45 -5.94
C LYS A 119 -22.34 0.15 -4.85
N ASN A 120 -23.31 0.98 -5.25
CA ASN A 120 -24.44 1.34 -4.39
C ASN A 120 -25.34 0.11 -4.20
N THR A 121 -25.37 -0.40 -2.97
CA THR A 121 -26.20 -1.54 -2.57
C THR A 121 -27.47 -1.12 -1.83
N SER A 122 -27.68 0.18 -1.67
CA SER A 122 -28.92 0.73 -1.13
C SER A 122 -30.00 0.84 -2.21
N PRO A 123 -31.30 0.85 -1.84
CA PRO A 123 -32.41 1.00 -2.76
C PRO A 123 -32.71 2.46 -3.14
N ILE A 124 -31.77 3.38 -2.89
CA ILE A 124 -31.91 4.82 -3.15
C ILE A 124 -30.61 5.37 -3.73
N ASP A 125 -30.69 6.55 -4.33
CA ASP A 125 -29.50 7.32 -4.69
C ASP A 125 -28.84 7.84 -3.41
N ILE A 126 -27.50 7.79 -3.38
CA ILE A 126 -26.70 8.23 -2.23
C ILE A 126 -25.56 9.13 -2.67
N SER A 127 -24.94 9.80 -1.72
CA SER A 127 -23.65 10.46 -1.92
C SER A 127 -22.55 9.66 -1.22
N TYR A 128 -21.29 9.91 -1.57
CA TYR A 128 -20.18 9.36 -0.79
C TYR A 128 -18.92 10.22 -0.90
N SER A 129 -18.09 10.13 0.14
CA SER A 129 -16.71 10.64 0.12
C SER A 129 -15.72 9.50 0.03
N MET A 130 -14.62 9.73 -0.68
CA MET A 130 -13.46 8.84 -0.74
C MET A 130 -12.24 9.57 -0.17
N THR A 131 -11.45 8.90 0.66
CA THR A 131 -10.24 9.45 1.28
C THR A 131 -9.07 8.47 1.11
N MET A 132 -7.93 8.92 0.58
CA MET A 132 -6.69 8.14 0.52
C MET A 132 -5.67 8.68 1.53
N THR A 133 -5.17 7.82 2.41
CA THR A 133 -4.27 8.18 3.51
C THR A 133 -3.05 7.27 3.56
N ILE A 134 -1.88 7.86 3.70
CA ILE A 134 -0.62 7.19 3.99
C ILE A 134 -0.56 6.86 5.49
N ASN A 135 -0.64 5.57 5.81
CA ASN A 135 -0.59 5.09 7.19
C ASN A 135 0.84 4.95 7.69
N GLN A 136 1.77 4.56 6.82
CA GLN A 136 3.17 4.36 7.17
C GLN A 136 4.06 4.69 5.98
N VAL A 137 5.18 5.35 6.28
CA VAL A 137 6.26 5.66 5.34
C VAL A 137 7.56 5.23 5.98
N TYR A 138 8.46 4.69 5.18
CA TYR A 138 9.84 4.44 5.55
C TYR A 138 10.77 5.02 4.49
N LYS A 139 11.83 5.69 4.94
CA LYS A 139 12.84 6.38 4.11
C LYS A 139 12.26 7.42 3.13
N ASN A 140 11.21 8.14 3.52
CA ASN A 140 10.63 9.24 2.74
C ASN A 140 10.33 8.88 1.27
N VAL A 141 9.97 7.62 1.02
CA VAL A 141 9.67 7.12 -0.33
C VAL A 141 8.43 7.80 -0.95
N ASP A 142 7.63 8.45 -0.11
CA ASP A 142 6.46 9.24 -0.47
C ASP A 142 6.81 10.62 -1.08
N GLY A 143 8.06 11.09 -1.01
CA GLY A 143 8.52 12.27 -1.74
C GLY A 143 8.47 12.05 -3.26
N ALA A 144 9.09 10.97 -3.72
CA ALA A 144 9.09 10.58 -5.13
C ALA A 144 7.81 9.86 -5.61
N LEU A 145 6.85 9.63 -4.72
CA LEU A 145 5.65 8.85 -5.05
C LEU A 145 4.70 9.64 -5.94
N ARG A 146 4.13 8.94 -6.92
CA ARG A 146 2.95 9.38 -7.65
C ARG A 146 1.81 8.40 -7.41
N VAL A 147 0.62 8.94 -7.18
CA VAL A 147 -0.61 8.17 -7.01
C VAL A 147 -1.59 8.63 -8.07
N MET A 148 -1.81 7.84 -9.10
CA MET A 148 -2.86 8.08 -10.09
C MET A 148 -4.13 7.37 -9.67
N LEU A 149 -5.20 8.15 -9.52
CA LEU A 149 -6.55 7.66 -9.32
C LEU A 149 -7.29 7.74 -10.65
N ILE A 150 -7.86 6.62 -11.08
CA ILE A 150 -8.75 6.54 -12.23
C ILE A 150 -10.14 6.18 -11.73
N ARG A 151 -11.13 7.00 -12.04
CA ARG A 151 -12.54 6.77 -11.70
C ARG A 151 -13.35 6.80 -12.99
N ASP A 152 -13.91 5.66 -13.40
CA ASP A 152 -14.64 5.50 -14.66
C ASP A 152 -13.90 6.09 -15.89
N GLY A 153 -12.57 5.95 -15.92
CA GLY A 153 -11.69 6.43 -17.00
C GLY A 153 -11.16 7.86 -16.82
N GLU A 154 -11.69 8.65 -15.88
CA GLU A 154 -11.16 9.97 -15.55
C GLU A 154 -9.95 9.85 -14.63
N ARG A 155 -8.82 10.47 -15.02
CA ARG A 155 -7.52 10.31 -14.36
C ARG A 155 -7.13 11.57 -13.61
N THR A 156 -6.61 11.39 -12.40
CA THR A 156 -5.96 12.44 -11.61
C THR A 156 -4.70 11.88 -11.01
N ILE A 157 -3.57 12.58 -11.17
CA ILE A 157 -2.28 12.18 -10.60
C ILE A 157 -1.99 13.07 -9.40
N TYR A 158 -1.67 12.47 -8.27
CA TYR A 158 -1.33 13.16 -7.03
C TYR A 158 0.16 12.99 -6.71
N ALA A 159 0.78 14.03 -6.14
CA ALA A 159 2.15 14.03 -5.66
C ALA A 159 2.33 14.92 -4.42
N LYS A 160 3.41 14.73 -3.66
CA LYS A 160 3.83 15.75 -2.71
C LYS A 160 4.23 17.04 -3.43
N ARG A 161 4.15 18.15 -2.70
CA ARG A 161 4.68 19.43 -3.13
C ARG A 161 6.21 19.36 -3.19
N ASP A 162 6.81 20.16 -4.05
CA ASP A 162 8.26 20.32 -4.12
C ASP A 162 8.84 20.93 -2.83
N ALA A 163 10.17 21.01 -2.74
CA ALA A 163 10.84 21.61 -1.59
C ALA A 163 10.49 23.09 -1.34
N GLN A 164 9.90 23.80 -2.32
CA GLN A 164 9.41 25.18 -2.20
C GLN A 164 7.92 25.27 -1.83
N GLY A 165 7.23 24.13 -1.72
CA GLY A 165 5.81 24.06 -1.39
C GLY A 165 4.87 24.22 -2.60
N ASN A 166 5.38 24.19 -3.83
CA ASN A 166 4.55 24.29 -5.03
C ASN A 166 4.06 22.90 -5.48
N PRO A 167 2.90 22.81 -6.16
CA PRO A 167 2.52 21.59 -6.86
C PRO A 167 3.58 21.22 -7.90
N VAL A 168 3.90 19.93 -8.01
CA VAL A 168 4.83 19.46 -9.05
C VAL A 168 4.11 19.47 -10.40
N SER A 169 4.63 20.27 -11.34
CA SER A 169 4.17 20.34 -12.73
C SER A 169 5.33 20.06 -13.67
N TYR A 170 5.15 19.08 -14.55
CA TYR A 170 6.13 18.80 -15.60
C TYR A 170 5.76 19.45 -16.94
N THR A 171 4.59 20.10 -17.04
CA THR A 171 4.24 20.87 -18.24
C THR A 171 4.86 22.26 -18.25
N GLU A 172 4.97 22.91 -17.08
CA GLU A 172 5.56 24.25 -16.96
C GLU A 172 7.10 24.23 -17.02
N ASN A 173 7.73 23.29 -16.29
CA ASN A 173 9.19 23.17 -16.19
C ASN A 173 9.64 21.72 -16.39
N PRO A 174 9.57 21.18 -17.63
CA PRO A 174 9.90 19.79 -17.90
C PRO A 174 11.41 19.50 -17.68
N PRO A 175 11.74 18.43 -16.93
CA PRO A 175 13.10 17.92 -16.85
C PRO A 175 13.61 17.49 -18.23
N VAL A 176 14.91 17.74 -18.49
CA VAL A 176 15.54 17.33 -19.75
C VAL A 176 15.45 15.81 -19.91
N GLY A 177 14.87 15.36 -21.02
CA GLY A 177 14.73 13.95 -21.35
C GLY A 177 13.40 13.31 -20.94
N MET A 178 12.51 14.04 -20.25
CA MET A 178 11.14 13.56 -20.01
C MET A 178 10.37 13.51 -21.34
N LYS A 179 9.76 12.35 -21.62
CA LYS A 179 9.08 12.09 -22.91
C LYS A 179 7.59 12.44 -22.90
N VAL A 180 6.94 12.28 -21.75
CA VAL A 180 5.51 12.52 -21.57
C VAL A 180 5.36 13.46 -20.40
N LEU A 181 4.80 14.63 -20.67
CA LEU A 181 4.57 15.66 -19.66
C LEU A 181 3.20 15.47 -19.04
N TYR A 182 3.11 15.73 -17.75
CA TYR A 182 1.87 15.66 -16.99
C TYR A 182 1.97 16.58 -15.77
N ASP A 183 0.81 16.92 -15.23
CA ASP A 183 0.71 17.72 -14.02
C ASP A 183 0.18 16.86 -12.88
N THR A 184 0.41 17.35 -11.66
CA THR A 184 -0.05 16.69 -10.45
C THR A 184 -0.89 17.61 -9.60
N GLU A 185 -1.89 17.04 -8.93
CA GLU A 185 -2.54 17.67 -7.81
C GLU A 185 -1.70 17.42 -6.54
N PRO A 186 -1.46 18.45 -5.73
CA PRO A 186 -0.69 18.27 -4.50
C PRO A 186 -1.47 17.40 -3.51
N PHE A 187 -0.75 16.58 -2.74
CA PHE A 187 -1.32 15.95 -1.56
C PHE A 187 -1.93 17.02 -0.65
N VAL A 188 -3.04 16.68 0.01
CA VAL A 188 -3.72 17.60 0.94
C VAL A 188 -2.80 17.93 2.11
N ASP A 189 -2.10 16.93 2.65
CA ASP A 189 -1.04 17.08 3.64
C ASP A 189 -0.03 15.90 3.58
N ASP A 190 0.89 15.83 4.53
CA ASP A 190 1.94 14.80 4.59
C ASP A 190 1.42 13.36 4.58
N ARG A 191 0.19 13.13 5.06
CA ARG A 191 -0.42 11.80 5.17
C ARG A 191 -1.69 11.67 4.35
N LEU A 192 -2.42 12.75 4.10
CA LEU A 192 -3.64 12.75 3.33
C LEU A 192 -3.34 13.04 1.86
N ILE A 193 -3.46 12.02 1.00
CA ILE A 193 -3.23 12.16 -0.45
C ILE A 193 -4.34 12.99 -1.06
N CYS A 194 -5.59 12.55 -0.90
CA CYS A 194 -6.74 13.27 -1.44
C CYS A 194 -8.03 12.92 -0.70
N THR A 195 -9.00 13.82 -0.79
CA THR A 195 -10.40 13.57 -0.47
C THR A 195 -11.25 13.97 -1.65
N THR A 196 -12.12 13.08 -2.12
CA THR A 196 -13.09 13.38 -3.18
C THR A 196 -14.51 13.19 -2.67
N PHE A 197 -15.45 13.92 -3.27
CA PHE A 197 -16.87 13.80 -2.96
C PHE A 197 -17.64 13.52 -4.25
N THR A 198 -18.44 12.46 -4.24
CA THR A 198 -19.40 12.15 -5.30
C THR A 198 -20.80 12.52 -4.79
N PRO A 199 -21.46 13.53 -5.38
CA PRO A 199 -22.76 14.00 -4.90
C PRO A 199 -23.89 12.99 -5.17
N VAL A 200 -23.79 12.21 -6.25
CA VAL A 200 -24.80 11.23 -6.64
C VAL A 200 -24.14 9.95 -7.15
N LEU A 201 -24.47 8.85 -6.48
CA LEU A 201 -24.25 7.48 -6.93
C LEU A 201 -25.63 6.82 -6.98
N LYS A 202 -26.11 6.55 -8.20
CA LYS A 202 -27.48 6.06 -8.40
C LYS A 202 -27.70 4.69 -7.78
N GLU A 203 -28.94 4.35 -7.47
CA GLU A 203 -29.32 3.00 -7.05
C GLU A 203 -28.71 1.95 -7.99
N SER A 204 -28.08 0.91 -7.42
CA SER A 204 -27.43 -0.19 -8.15
C SER A 204 -26.29 0.23 -9.09
N GLN A 205 -25.90 1.49 -9.14
CA GLN A 205 -24.77 1.96 -9.94
C GLN A 205 -23.46 1.40 -9.40
N THR A 206 -22.61 0.97 -10.33
CA THR A 206 -21.23 0.58 -10.07
C THR A 206 -20.29 1.62 -10.65
N VAL A 207 -19.25 1.96 -9.90
CA VAL A 207 -18.12 2.79 -10.30
C VAL A 207 -16.87 1.94 -10.27
N ILE A 208 -16.04 2.03 -11.31
CA ILE A 208 -14.76 1.34 -11.38
C ILE A 208 -13.66 2.29 -10.95
N TYR A 209 -12.83 1.83 -10.02
CA TYR A 209 -11.64 2.51 -9.56
C TYR A 209 -10.40 1.74 -9.97
N THR A 210 -9.42 2.43 -10.53
CA THR A 210 -8.05 1.93 -10.70
C THR A 210 -7.09 2.86 -9.99
N VAL A 211 -6.29 2.31 -9.08
CA VAL A 211 -5.23 3.05 -8.38
C VAL A 211 -3.89 2.58 -8.92
N VAL A 212 -3.08 3.51 -9.41
CA VAL A 212 -1.74 3.23 -9.93
C VAL A 212 -0.72 4.03 -9.14
N MET A 213 0.39 3.39 -8.77
CA MET A 213 1.47 4.00 -8.01
C MET A 213 2.81 3.71 -8.67
N TRP A 214 3.66 4.73 -8.75
CA TRP A 214 5.06 4.60 -9.19
C TRP A 214 5.95 5.60 -8.45
N LEU A 215 7.26 5.37 -8.50
CA LEU A 215 8.26 6.33 -8.04
C LEU A 215 8.74 7.12 -9.27
N GLU A 216 8.47 8.42 -9.31
CA GLU A 216 8.83 9.26 -10.45
C GLU A 216 10.33 9.53 -10.47
N GLY A 217 11.01 8.98 -11.47
CA GLY A 217 12.46 9.04 -11.61
C GLY A 217 13.01 10.43 -11.94
N PHE A 218 12.16 11.35 -12.38
CA PHE A 218 12.51 12.76 -12.58
C PHE A 218 12.21 13.65 -11.37
N ASP A 219 11.63 13.09 -10.31
CA ASP A 219 11.41 13.81 -9.05
C ASP A 219 12.74 14.02 -8.31
N GLU A 220 12.92 15.20 -7.72
CA GLU A 220 14.14 15.54 -6.97
C GLU A 220 14.35 14.65 -5.73
N ASP A 221 13.28 14.12 -5.15
CA ASP A 221 13.31 13.19 -4.02
C ASP A 221 13.58 11.74 -4.47
N CYS A 222 13.66 11.45 -5.77
CA CYS A 222 13.98 10.12 -6.29
C CYS A 222 15.49 9.83 -6.24
N VAL A 223 16.04 9.82 -5.03
CA VAL A 223 17.47 9.63 -4.75
C VAL A 223 17.78 8.25 -4.18
N ASP A 224 19.06 7.92 -4.07
CA ASP A 224 19.49 6.61 -3.55
C ASP A 224 19.08 6.35 -2.09
N ASP A 225 18.83 7.39 -1.30
CA ASP A 225 18.46 7.28 0.11
C ASP A 225 17.09 6.60 0.32
N ILE A 226 16.16 6.78 -0.63
CA ILE A 226 14.83 6.18 -0.58
C ILE A 226 14.83 4.68 -0.96
N LYS A 227 15.96 4.13 -1.44
CA LYS A 227 16.09 2.70 -1.76
C LYS A 227 15.84 1.83 -0.53
N GLY A 228 14.99 0.81 -0.69
CA GLY A 228 14.51 -0.01 0.43
C GLY A 228 13.48 0.71 1.32
N GLY A 229 12.96 1.85 0.88
CA GLY A 229 11.79 2.49 1.46
C GLY A 229 10.54 1.62 1.34
N ALA A 230 9.52 1.95 2.12
CA ALA A 230 8.27 1.22 2.15
C ALA A 230 7.12 2.18 2.44
N ILE A 231 5.94 1.88 1.90
CA ILE A 231 4.73 2.66 2.13
C ILE A 231 3.53 1.76 2.34
N ARG A 232 2.61 2.19 3.22
CA ARG A 232 1.30 1.59 3.42
C ARG A 232 0.23 2.68 3.29
N ILE A 233 -0.76 2.43 2.46
CA ILE A 233 -1.85 3.37 2.17
C ILE A 233 -3.20 2.69 2.44
N THR A 234 -4.17 3.48 2.91
CA THR A 234 -5.56 3.08 3.03
C THR A 234 -6.43 4.01 2.20
N MET A 235 -7.43 3.43 1.53
CA MET A 235 -8.49 4.13 0.82
C MET A 235 -9.83 3.85 1.52
N ASN A 236 -10.52 4.89 1.98
CA ASN A 236 -11.75 4.75 2.74
C ASN A 236 -12.91 5.41 1.99
N PHE A 237 -14.04 4.71 1.93
CA PHE A 237 -15.29 5.21 1.40
C PHE A 237 -16.32 5.37 2.51
N LYS A 238 -16.99 6.51 2.52
CA LYS A 238 -18.07 6.81 3.46
C LYS A 238 -19.30 7.26 2.68
N ALA A 239 -20.37 6.48 2.76
CA ALA A 239 -21.67 6.86 2.22
C ALA A 239 -22.32 7.94 3.09
N SER A 240 -23.12 8.82 2.48
CA SER A 240 -23.91 9.85 3.15
C SER A 240 -25.27 10.00 2.49
#